data_AF-A0A2V9GDC9-F1
#
_entry.id   AF-A0A2V9GDC9-F1
#
_cell.length_a   1.000
_cell.length_b   1.000
_cell.length_c   1.000
_cell.angle_alpha   90.00
_cell.angle_beta   90.00
_cell.angle_gamma   90.00
#
_symmetry.space_group_name_H-M   'P 1'
#
loop_
_entity.id
_entity.type
_entity.pdbx_description
1 polymer ?
#
loop_
_entity_poly.entity_id
_entity_poly.type
_entity_poly.pdbx_seq_one_letter_code
_entity_poly.pdbx_strand_id
1 'polypeptide(L)' 'SDPWVMACETLNYPPGELTRLWPALVEPHGRIHFAGAYADNLNWGMEAATRSANRAAERIDSES' A
#
# COMPACT_ATOMS: atom_id res chain seq x y z
N SER A 1 -22.44 -5.92 -2.93
CA SER A 1 -21.33 -4.96 -2.98
C SER A 1 -21.12 -4.44 -1.57
N ASP A 2 -19.92 -4.60 -1.04
CA ASP A 2 -19.57 -4.03 0.27
C ASP A 2 -19.15 -2.56 0.05
N PRO A 3 -19.79 -1.57 0.70
CA PRO A 3 -19.46 -0.15 0.49
C PRO A 3 -18.07 0.24 1.01
N TRP A 4 -17.43 -0.59 1.83
CA TRP A 4 -16.11 -0.33 2.41
C TRP A 4 -14.99 -0.99 1.63
N VAL A 5 -15.32 -1.82 0.63
CA VAL A 5 -14.37 -2.58 -0.18
C VAL A 5 -14.59 -2.23 -1.65
N MET A 6 -13.63 -1.49 -2.21
CA MET A 6 -13.66 -1.10 -3.63
C MET A 6 -13.24 -2.24 -4.57
N ALA A 7 -12.46 -3.22 -4.08
CA ALA A 7 -12.03 -4.42 -4.80
C ALA A 7 -11.50 -5.49 -3.83
N CYS A 8 -11.58 -6.78 -4.19
CA CYS A 8 -11.01 -7.89 -3.41
C CYS A 8 -9.57 -8.26 -3.79
N GLU A 9 -9.14 -7.92 -4.99
CA GLU A 9 -7.81 -8.19 -5.53
C GLU A 9 -7.23 -6.91 -6.14
N THR A 10 -5.98 -6.96 -6.60
CA THR A 10 -5.42 -5.82 -7.31
C THR A 10 -6.18 -5.54 -8.59
N LEU A 11 -6.61 -4.29 -8.74
CA LEU A 11 -7.15 -3.78 -9.99
C LEU A 11 -6.11 -4.03 -11.10
N ASN A 12 -6.57 -4.48 -12.27
CA ASN A 12 -5.71 -4.62 -13.43
C ASN A 12 -5.18 -3.24 -13.83
N TYR A 13 -3.92 -2.97 -13.55
CA TYR A 13 -3.24 -1.77 -14.03
C TYR A 13 -2.74 -2.00 -15.46
N PRO A 14 -3.05 -1.09 -16.41
CA PRO A 14 -2.39 -1.06 -17.70
C PRO A 14 -0.86 -1.07 -17.55
N PRO A 15 -0.12 -1.70 -18.49
CA PRO A 15 1.34 -1.69 -18.46
C PRO A 15 1.91 -0.28 -18.28
N GLY A 16 2.75 -0.09 -17.25
CA GLY A 16 3.42 1.18 -16.94
C GLY A 16 2.64 2.16 -16.05
N GLU A 17 1.34 1.96 -15.82
CA GLU A 17 0.56 2.83 -14.92
C GLU A 17 0.96 2.61 -13.46
N LEU A 18 1.10 1.34 -13.06
CA LEU A 18 1.55 0.98 -11.72
C LEU A 18 2.92 1.59 -11.42
N THR A 19 3.86 1.60 -12.38
CA THR A 19 5.19 2.20 -12.20
C THR A 19 5.14 3.71 -11.90
N ARG A 20 4.14 4.42 -12.43
CA ARG A 20 3.93 5.85 -12.16
C ARG A 20 3.30 6.10 -10.79
N LEU A 21 2.35 5.26 -10.40
CA LEU A 21 1.60 5.39 -9.14
C LEU A 21 2.39 4.88 -7.94
N TRP A 22 3.23 3.87 -8.15
CA TRP A 22 3.92 3.14 -7.10
C TRP A 22 4.70 4.02 -6.10
N PRO A 23 5.53 5.00 -6.55
CA PRO A 23 6.24 5.85 -5.60
C PRO A 23 5.30 6.65 -4.69
N ALA A 24 4.19 7.14 -5.24
CA ALA A 24 3.23 7.94 -4.49
C ALA A 24 2.37 7.12 -3.52
N LEU A 25 2.18 5.82 -3.76
CA LEU A 25 1.43 4.91 -2.88
C LEU A 25 2.22 4.45 -1.65
N VAL A 26 3.55 4.50 -1.72
CA VAL A 26 4.45 4.02 -0.66
C VAL A 26 5.00 5.17 0.17
N GLU A 27 5.24 6.34 -0.44
CA GLU A 27 5.82 7.49 0.24
C GLU A 27 4.83 8.12 1.25
N PRO A 28 5.23 8.31 2.52
CA PRO A 28 4.41 9.04 3.48
C PRO A 28 4.17 10.50 3.08
N HIS A 29 3.05 11.07 3.50
CA HIS A 29 2.78 12.50 3.35
C HIS A 29 2.64 13.18 4.71
N GLY A 30 3.70 13.87 5.15
CA GLY A 30 3.77 14.44 6.48
C GLY A 30 3.72 13.33 7.54
N ARG A 31 2.68 13.31 8.37
CA ARG A 31 2.44 12.27 9.41
C ARG A 31 1.52 11.14 8.93
N ILE A 32 1.15 11.12 7.65
CA ILE A 32 0.24 10.12 7.08
C ILE A 32 1.07 9.04 6.39
N HIS A 33 0.96 7.81 6.88
CA HIS A 33 1.61 6.63 6.31
C HIS A 33 0.55 5.73 5.66
N PHE A 34 0.90 5.13 4.52
CA PHE A 34 0.01 4.26 3.75
C PHE A 34 0.38 2.79 3.95
N ALA A 35 -0.64 1.96 4.22
CA ALA A 35 -0.50 0.53 4.44
C ALA A 35 -1.69 -0.26 3.86
N GLY A 36 -1.49 -1.55 3.66
CA GLY A 36 -2.43 -2.46 3.02
C GLY A 36 -1.81 -3.16 1.82
N ALA A 37 -2.45 -4.22 1.33
CA ALA A 37 -1.91 -5.03 0.23
C ALA A 37 -1.60 -4.22 -1.04
N TYR A 38 -2.36 -3.15 -1.32
CA TYR A 38 -2.13 -2.25 -2.44
C TYR A 38 -0.84 -1.41 -2.30
N ALA A 39 -0.29 -1.29 -1.09
CA ALA A 39 0.90 -0.52 -0.75
C ALA A 39 2.14 -1.41 -0.57
N ASP A 40 2.11 -2.67 -1.03
CA ASP A 40 3.29 -3.54 -1.12
C ASP A 40 3.57 -3.99 -2.57
N ASN A 41 4.85 -4.19 -2.89
CA ASN A 41 5.29 -4.55 -4.25
C ASN A 41 4.91 -5.98 -4.63
N LEU A 42 4.62 -6.82 -3.62
CA LEU A 42 3.91 -8.07 -3.74
C LEU A 42 2.45 -7.80 -3.40
N ASN A 43 1.74 -7.16 -4.31
CA ASN A 43 0.36 -6.69 -4.19
C ASN A 43 -0.72 -7.80 -4.04
N TRP A 44 -0.33 -9.01 -3.62
CA TRP A 44 -1.21 -10.16 -3.44
C TRP A 44 -1.19 -10.71 -2.02
N GLY A 45 -2.38 -10.88 -1.46
CA GLY A 45 -2.62 -11.62 -0.24
C GLY A 45 -2.35 -10.86 1.05
N MET A 46 -2.54 -11.55 2.17
CA MET A 46 -2.40 -10.97 3.51
C MET A 46 -0.95 -10.58 3.85
N GLU A 47 0.03 -11.29 3.29
CA GLU A 47 1.46 -11.01 3.51
C GLU A 47 1.85 -9.60 3.07
N ALA A 48 1.29 -9.15 1.94
CA ALA A 48 1.44 -7.79 1.43
C ALA A 48 0.97 -6.73 2.44
N ALA A 49 -0.19 -6.97 3.05
CA ALA A 49 -0.75 -6.10 4.06
C ALA A 49 0.11 -6.07 5.33
N THR A 50 0.58 -7.24 5.78
CA THR A 50 1.46 -7.35 6.96
C THR A 50 2.78 -6.62 6.75
N ARG A 51 3.45 -6.84 5.61
CA ARG A 51 4.73 -6.20 5.29
C ARG A 51 4.62 -4.68 5.21
N SER A 52 3.59 -4.17 4.52
CA SER A 52 3.36 -2.73 4.44
C SER A 52 3.02 -2.11 5.79
N ALA A 53 2.27 -2.83 6.64
CA ALA A 53 1.97 -2.39 8.01
C ALA A 53 3.24 -2.32 8.88
N ASN A 54 4.10 -3.33 8.83
CA ASN A 54 5.37 -3.33 9.56
C ASN A 54 6.26 -2.17 9.12
N ARG A 55 6.40 -1.94 7.80
CA ARG A 55 7.15 -0.80 7.25
C ARG A 55 6.62 0.54 7.77
N ALA A 56 5.31 0.73 7.78
CA ALA A 56 4.70 1.95 8.27
C ALA A 56 4.97 2.15 9.77
N ALA A 57 4.82 1.09 10.57
CA ALA A 57 5.07 1.12 12.01
C ALA A 57 6.54 1.43 12.34
N GLU A 58 7.48 0.77 11.67
CA GLU A 58 8.92 1.02 11.84
C GLU A 58 9.29 2.47 11.50
N ARG A 59 8.70 3.03 10.45
CA ARG A 59 8.97 4.41 10.05
C ARG A 59 8.44 5.40 11.08
N ILE A 60 7.21 5.21 11.56
CA ILE A 60 6.60 6.03 12.62
C ILE A 60 7.45 5.99 13.89
N ASP A 61 7.91 4.80 14.30
CA ASP A 61 8.76 4.62 15.48
C ASP A 61 10.09 5.37 15.32
N SER A 62 10.73 5.28 14.15
CA SER A 62 12.00 5.95 13.86
C SER A 62 11.92 7.48 13.77
N GLU A 63 10.72 8.02 13.53
CA GLU A 63 10.47 9.46 13.34
C GLU A 63 9.84 10.13 14.59
N SER A 64 9.63 9.36 15.66
CA SER A 64 9.09 9.81 16.96
C SER A 64 10.19 10.34 17.88
#